data_AF-I3UDZ0-F1
#
_entry.id   AF-I3UDZ0-F1
#
_cell.length_a   1.000
_cell.length_b   1.000
_cell.length_c   1.000
_cell.angle_alpha   90.00
_cell.angle_beta   90.00
_cell.angle_gamma   90.00
#
_symmetry.space_group_name_H-M   'P 1'
#
loop_
_entity.id
_entity.type
_entity.pdbx_description
1 polymer ?
#
loop_
_entity_poly.entity_id
_entity_poly.type
_entity_poly.pdbx_seq_one_letter_code
_entity_poly.pdbx_strand_id
1 'polypeptide(L)'
;MQVELLHSLADLPDFDWRAWSDDNPFISPAFLRAMENTGCTSEETGWQPCHLILYDQHRQPAGFMPMYLKTHSQANLSSIWPGREPSASTALNTIPNCYAPPRFRRLPAPA
;
A
#
# COMPACT_ATOMS: atom_id res chain seq x y z
N MET A 1 21.35 6.50 -3.10
CA MET A 1 19.88 6.35 -3.09
C MET A 1 19.56 4.88 -3.11
N GLN A 2 18.83 4.41 -2.10
CA GLN A 2 18.51 3.00 -1.88
C GLN A 2 17.02 2.88 -1.62
N VAL A 3 16.37 1.83 -2.13
CA VAL A 3 14.96 1.54 -1.87
C VAL A 3 14.88 0.29 -1.01
N GLU A 4 14.06 0.33 0.03
CA GLU A 4 13.79 -0.80 0.91
C GLU A 4 12.29 -1.07 0.97
N LEU A 5 11.94 -2.35 1.15
CA LEU A 5 10.56 -2.82 1.31
C LEU A 5 10.28 -3.05 2.80
N LEU A 6 9.15 -2.52 3.27
CA LEU A 6 8.67 -2.65 4.64
C LEU A 6 7.38 -3.47 4.65
N HIS A 7 7.26 -4.40 5.58
CA HIS A 7 6.08 -5.28 5.68
C HIS A 7 5.09 -4.82 6.75
N SER A 8 5.45 -3.79 7.52
CA SER A 8 4.56 -3.06 8.41
C SER A 8 5.00 -1.61 8.52
N LEU A 9 4.07 -0.72 8.81
CA LEU A 9 4.37 0.64 9.22
C LEU A 9 5.18 0.72 10.52
N ALA A 10 5.24 -0.34 11.32
CA ALA A 10 6.06 -0.41 12.52
C ALA A 10 7.57 -0.43 12.21
N ASP A 11 7.97 -0.89 11.02
CA ASP A 11 9.37 -0.97 10.59
C ASP A 11 9.91 0.37 10.09
N LEU A 12 9.04 1.36 10.02
CA LEU A 12 9.35 2.67 9.49
C LEU A 12 10.17 3.48 10.51
N PRO A 13 11.30 4.09 10.11
CA PRO A 13 12.04 4.99 10.99
C PRO A 13 11.22 6.23 11.34
N ASP A 14 11.53 6.86 12.47
CA ASP A 14 10.93 8.14 12.82
C ASP A 14 11.31 9.23 11.80
N PHE A 15 10.31 9.94 11.27
CA PHE A 15 10.49 11.11 10.42
C PHE A 15 9.30 12.07 10.54
N ASP A 16 9.45 13.27 9.95
CA ASP A 16 8.38 14.26 9.90
C ASP A 16 7.32 13.91 8.85
N TRP A 17 6.23 13.29 9.29
CA TRP A 17 5.09 12.94 8.46
C TRP A 17 4.39 14.14 7.83
N ARG A 18 4.39 15.31 8.47
CA ARG A 18 3.73 16.51 7.91
C ARG A 18 4.40 16.94 6.62
N ALA A 19 5.72 16.78 6.53
CA ALA A 19 6.47 17.09 5.31
C ALA A 19 6.07 16.19 4.12
N TRP A 20 5.49 15.01 4.37
CA TRP A 20 5.21 14.00 3.34
C TRP A 20 3.72 13.86 3.02
N SER A 21 2.85 14.08 4.00
CA SER A 21 1.41 13.88 3.82
C SER A 21 0.71 15.02 3.09
N ASP A 22 1.27 16.24 3.07
CA ASP A 22 0.64 17.44 2.45
C ASP A 22 -0.84 17.59 2.90
N ASP A 23 -1.08 17.35 4.19
CA ASP A 23 -2.40 17.29 4.84
C ASP A 23 -3.37 16.23 4.30
N ASN A 24 -2.91 15.26 3.50
CA ASN A 24 -3.72 14.13 3.07
C ASN A 24 -3.98 13.17 4.24
N PRO A 25 -5.23 13.00 4.70
CA PRO A 25 -5.54 12.14 5.85
C PRO A 25 -5.24 10.67 5.58
N PHE A 26 -5.26 10.22 4.32
CA PHE A 26 -5.00 8.83 3.93
C PHE A 26 -3.52 8.44 3.92
N ILE A 27 -2.62 9.42 4.03
CA ILE A 27 -1.17 9.22 4.19
C ILE A 27 -0.75 9.49 5.64
N SER A 28 -1.69 9.83 6.52
CA SER A 28 -1.36 10.05 7.93
C SER A 28 -0.93 8.75 8.61
N PRO A 29 0.04 8.80 9.54
CA PRO A 29 0.45 7.62 10.28
C PRO A 29 -0.71 7.03 11.10
N ALA A 30 -1.62 7.86 11.61
CA ALA A 30 -2.80 7.39 12.32
C ALA A 30 -3.73 6.54 11.43
N PHE A 31 -3.99 6.99 10.19
CA PHE A 31 -4.83 6.24 9.25
C PHE A 31 -4.16 4.92 8.82
N LEU A 32 -2.89 4.97 8.43
CA LEU A 32 -2.16 3.79 7.97
C LEU A 32 -2.02 2.74 9.08
N ARG A 33 -1.74 3.15 10.32
CA ARG A 33 -1.75 2.25 11.48
C ARG A 33 -3.13 1.68 11.76
N ALA A 34 -4.19 2.47 11.59
CA ALA A 34 -5.55 1.96 11.76
C ALA A 34 -5.86 0.86 10.73
N MET A 35 -5.44 1.01 9.47
CA MET A 35 -5.62 -0.01 8.43
C MET A 35 -4.94 -1.34 8.80
N GLU A 36 -3.72 -1.28 9.34
CA GLU A 36 -3.00 -2.47 9.82
C GLU A 36 -3.62 -3.08 11.08
N ASN A 37 -3.88 -2.25 12.10
CA ASN A 37 -4.32 -2.72 13.42
C ASN A 37 -5.75 -3.26 13.42
N THR A 38 -6.62 -2.78 12.53
CA THR A 38 -8.01 -3.25 12.42
C THR A 38 -8.14 -4.54 11.61
N GLY A 39 -7.04 -5.02 11.02
CA GLY A 39 -7.06 -6.20 10.16
C GLY A 39 -7.61 -5.95 8.77
N CYS A 40 -7.90 -4.70 8.37
CA CYS A 40 -8.35 -4.37 7.01
C CYS A 40 -7.29 -4.68 5.95
N THR A 41 -6.03 -4.77 6.35
CA THR A 41 -4.90 -5.12 5.49
C THR A 41 -4.16 -6.34 6.01
N SER A 42 -4.91 -7.38 6.40
CA SER A 42 -4.39 -8.66 6.86
C SER A 42 -4.53 -9.75 5.80
N GLU A 43 -3.68 -10.77 5.89
CA GLU A 43 -3.71 -11.91 4.97
C GLU A 43 -5.10 -12.57 4.92
N GLU A 44 -5.84 -12.56 6.03
CA GLU A 44 -7.22 -13.07 6.13
C GLU A 44 -8.18 -12.34 5.18
N THR A 45 -7.97 -11.04 4.97
CA THR A 45 -8.73 -10.22 4.01
C THR A 45 -8.16 -10.27 2.59
N GLY A 46 -7.10 -11.05 2.38
CA GLY A 46 -6.39 -11.15 1.10
C GLY A 46 -5.53 -9.92 0.78
N TRP A 47 -5.16 -9.12 1.78
CA TRP A 47 -4.31 -7.95 1.67
C TRP A 47 -3.12 -8.05 2.60
N GLN A 48 -1.97 -7.46 2.26
CA GLN A 48 -0.84 -7.39 3.19
C GLN A 48 -0.09 -6.07 2.99
N PRO A 49 0.42 -5.43 4.07
CA PRO A 49 1.24 -4.23 3.93
C PRO A 49 2.55 -4.57 3.23
N CYS A 50 2.96 -3.69 2.32
CA CYS A 50 4.11 -3.89 1.46
C CYS A 50 4.62 -2.51 1.04
N HIS A 51 5.07 -1.71 1.99
CA HIS A 51 5.41 -0.30 1.77
C HIS A 51 6.82 -0.14 1.23
N LEU A 52 7.09 0.94 0.49
CA LEU A 52 8.43 1.30 0.05
C LEU A 52 8.93 2.54 0.78
N ILE A 53 10.20 2.51 1.16
CA ILE A 53 10.93 3.67 1.65
C ILE A 53 12.14 3.92 0.75
N LEU A 54 12.33 5.18 0.39
CA LEU A 54 13.49 5.65 -0.35
C LEU A 54 14.44 6.31 0.65
N TYR A 55 15.69 5.88 0.66
CA TYR A 55 16.77 6.51 1.39
C TYR A 55 17.68 7.31 0.45
N ASP A 56 18.19 8.43 0.93
CA ASP A 56 19.21 9.22 0.25
C ASP A 56 20.61 8.56 0.38
N GLN A 57 21.68 9.32 0.11
CA GLN A 57 23.06 8.85 0.23
C GLN A 57 23.58 8.78 1.68
N HIS A 58 22.87 9.39 2.64
CA HIS A 58 23.20 9.45 4.06
C HIS A 58 22.29 8.54 4.91
N ARG A 59 21.56 7.61 4.27
CA ARG A 59 20.52 6.77 4.90
C ARG A 59 19.39 7.56 5.56
N GLN A 60 19.14 8.79 5.11
CA GLN A 60 17.99 9.56 5.56
C GLN A 60 16.76 9.22 4.71
N PRO A 61 15.58 9.07 5.32
CA PRO A 61 14.35 8.87 4.57
C PRO A 61 14.07 10.06 3.64
N ALA A 62 14.01 9.79 2.33
CA ALA A 62 13.81 10.77 1.26
C ALA A 62 12.45 10.66 0.56
N GLY A 63 11.71 9.59 0.86
CA GLY A 63 10.33 9.39 0.40
C GLY A 63 9.75 8.07 0.91
N PHE A 64 8.43 7.99 0.92
CA PHE A 64 7.68 6.81 1.32
C PHE A 64 6.46 6.61 0.44
N MET A 65 6.15 5.35 0.16
CA MET A 65 4.98 4.94 -0.60
C MET A 65 4.30 3.82 0.17
N PRO A 66 3.16 4.10 0.85
CA PRO A 66 2.37 3.05 1.44
C PRO A 66 1.75 2.22 0.31
N MET A 67 2.05 0.94 0.26
CA MET A 67 1.37 0.01 -0.64
C MET A 67 0.85 -1.20 0.11
N TYR A 68 -0.17 -1.81 -0.48
CA TYR A 68 -0.74 -3.06 -0.02
C TYR A 68 -0.78 -4.05 -1.19
N LEU A 69 -0.31 -5.27 -0.95
CA LEU A 69 -0.36 -6.35 -1.91
C LEU A 69 -1.67 -7.11 -1.71
N LYS A 70 -2.44 -7.28 -2.80
CA LYS A 70 -3.63 -8.14 -2.80
C LYS A 70 -3.25 -9.55 -3.28
N THR A 71 -3.49 -10.57 -2.46
CA THR A 71 -3.12 -11.95 -2.78
C THR A 71 -4.20 -12.68 -3.60
N HIS A 72 -5.46 -12.25 -3.51
CA HIS A 72 -6.57 -12.84 -4.29
C HIS A 72 -7.54 -11.76 -4.80
N SER A 73 -7.86 -11.77 -6.09
CA SER A 73 -8.95 -10.94 -6.64
C SER A 73 -10.20 -11.79 -6.77
N GLN A 74 -11.01 -11.89 -5.71
CA GLN A 74 -12.34 -12.48 -5.80
C GLN A 74 -13.30 -11.50 -6.50
N ALA A 75 -13.14 -11.33 -7.80
CA ALA A 75 -14.17 -10.75 -8.65
C ALA A 75 -14.71 -11.88 -9.52
N ASN A 76 -15.71 -12.61 -9.03
CA ASN A 76 -16.50 -13.47 -9.91
C ASN A 76 -17.60 -12.60 -10.55
N LEU A 77 -17.82 -12.79 -11.86
CA LEU A 77 -18.83 -12.02 -12.60
C LEU A 77 -20.26 -12.31 -12.07
N SER A 78 -20.45 -13.47 -11.46
CA SER A 78 -21.73 -13.97 -10.96
C SER A 78 -22.18 -13.33 -9.63
N SER A 79 -21.27 -12.87 -8.76
CA SER A 79 -21.64 -12.14 -7.52
C SER A 79 -22.08 -10.70 -7.81
N ILE A 80 -21.52 -10.09 -8.85
CA ILE A 80 -21.85 -8.71 -9.24
C ILE A 80 -23.06 -8.63 -10.19
N TRP A 81 -23.43 -9.72 -10.87
CA TRP A 81 -24.59 -9.79 -11.74
C TRP A 81 -25.34 -11.12 -11.58
N PRO A 82 -26.36 -11.20 -10.72
CA PRO A 82 -27.15 -12.42 -10.59
C PRO A 82 -27.84 -12.77 -11.92
N GLY A 83 -27.68 -14.01 -12.38
CA GLY A 83 -28.31 -14.52 -13.60
C GLY A 83 -27.42 -14.60 -14.85
N ARG A 84 -26.10 -14.34 -14.75
CA ARG A 84 -25.13 -14.65 -15.81
C ARG A 84 -24.17 -15.75 -15.36
N GLU A 85 -24.24 -16.90 -16.00
CA GLU A 85 -23.20 -17.93 -15.91
C GLU A 85 -21.89 -17.37 -16.51
N PRO A 86 -20.76 -17.42 -15.82
CA PRO A 86 -19.47 -17.09 -16.42
C PRO A 86 -19.15 -18.11 -17.52
N SER A 87 -18.74 -17.66 -18.70
CA SER A 87 -18.06 -18.58 -19.62
C SER A 87 -16.73 -18.99 -18.99
N ALA A 88 -16.33 -20.25 -19.16
CA ALA A 88 -15.18 -20.88 -18.48
C ALA A 88 -13.82 -20.16 -18.68
N SER A 89 -13.77 -19.13 -19.52
CA SER A 89 -12.58 -18.35 -19.88
C SER A 89 -12.28 -17.17 -18.94
N THR A 90 -13.18 -16.81 -18.02
CA THR A 90 -13.05 -15.56 -17.21
C THR A 90 -12.64 -15.83 -15.75
N ALA A 91 -11.86 -16.88 -15.49
CA ALA A 91 -11.15 -17.01 -14.23
C ALA A 91 -9.80 -16.29 -14.33
N LEU A 92 -9.80 -14.95 -14.28
CA LEU A 92 -8.58 -14.16 -14.07
C LEU A 92 -8.14 -14.31 -12.61
N ASN A 93 -7.69 -15.51 -12.26
CA ASN A 93 -7.18 -15.80 -10.93
C ASN A 93 -5.72 -15.35 -10.85
N THR A 94 -5.46 -14.43 -9.92
CA THR A 94 -4.15 -14.12 -9.32
C THR A 94 -3.23 -13.22 -10.15
N ILE A 95 -3.66 -11.99 -10.42
CA ILE A 95 -2.71 -10.88 -10.60
C ILE A 95 -2.61 -10.16 -9.26
N PRO A 96 -1.45 -10.13 -8.60
CA PRO A 96 -1.27 -9.28 -7.43
C PRO A 96 -1.48 -7.82 -7.84
N ASN A 97 -2.52 -7.19 -7.30
CA ASN A 97 -2.75 -5.77 -7.49
C ASN A 97 -2.13 -5.02 -6.31
N CYS A 98 -1.13 -4.19 -6.61
CA CYS A 98 -0.59 -3.23 -5.65
C CYS A 98 -1.46 -1.98 -5.66
N TYR A 99 -2.11 -1.66 -4.54
CA TYR A 99 -2.76 -0.37 -4.37
C TYR A 99 -1.78 0.61 -3.74
N ALA A 100 -1.45 1.67 -4.46
CA ALA A 100 -0.69 2.81 -3.97
C ALA A 100 -1.57 4.07 -4.09
N PRO A 101 -1.74 4.87 -3.02
CA PRO A 101 -2.41 6.15 -3.14
C PRO A 101 -1.63 7.07 -4.09
N PRO A 102 -2.32 7.96 -4.83
CA PRO A 102 -1.86 8.48 -6.11
C PRO A 102 -0.67 9.46 -6.10
N ARG A 103 0.05 9.70 -5.00
CA ARG A 103 1.16 10.67 -4.99
C ARG A 103 2.40 10.21 -4.23
N PHE A 104 3.46 10.01 -5.01
CA PHE A 104 4.86 9.91 -4.59
C PHE A 104 5.47 11.31 -4.64
N ARG A 105 6.03 11.80 -3.52
CA ARG A 105 6.78 13.07 -3.50
C ARG A 105 8.20 12.81 -3.03
N ARG A 106 9.16 13.28 -3.83
CA ARG A 106 10.57 13.37 -3.46
C ARG A 106 10.71 14.55 -2.50
N LEU A 107 11.29 14.37 -1.33
CA LEU A 107 11.67 15.51 -0.51
C LEU A 107 12.83 16.28 -1.17
N PRO A 108 12.91 17.62 -0.96
CA PRO A 108 14.14 18.34 -1.20
C PRO A 108 15.23 17.77 -0.28
N ALA A 109 16.45 17.63 -0.81
CA ALA A 109 17.59 17.19 0.00
C ALA A 109 17.80 18.16 1.17
N PRO A 110 18.22 17.67 2.35
CA PRO A 110 18.63 18.56 3.44
C PRO A 110 19.79 19.45 2.94
N ALA A 111 19.72 20.74 3.29
CA ALA A 111 20.70 21.77 2.94
C ALA A 111 22.04 21.55 3.66
#